data_AF-A0A1Q7C4P5-F1
#
_entry.id   AF-A0A1Q7C4P5-F1
#
_cell.length_a   1.000
_cell.length_b   1.000
_cell.length_c   1.000
_cell.angle_alpha   90.00
_cell.angle_beta   90.00
_cell.angle_gamma   90.00
#
_symmetry.space_group_name_H-M   'P 1'
#
loop_
_entity.id
_entity.type
_entity.pdbx_description
1 polymer ?
#
loop_
_entity_poly.entity_id
_entity_poly.type
_entity_poly.pdbx_seq_one_letter_code
_entity_poly.pdbx_strand_id
1 'polypeptide(L)'
;MYLVADISVDICAATSCKLCTQYCPEANTILYDDESGKEKGLKYGSAYVAVDRCKGCAQCVWVCDNMAKHHAIKMVMIDQLPAAAITDRITYLDKGTKAIAAPVEVA
;
A
#
# COMPACT_ATOMS: atom_id res chain seq x y z
N MET A 1 16.56 6.28 -6.10
CA MET A 1 15.48 6.76 -5.22
C MET A 1 14.16 6.41 -5.92
N TYR A 2 13.25 5.66 -5.28
CA TYR A 2 12.01 5.20 -5.93
C TYR A 2 10.78 5.70 -5.18
N LEU A 3 9.74 6.02 -5.95
CA LEU A 3 8.42 6.42 -5.44
C LEU A 3 7.57 5.18 -5.19
N VAL A 4 6.83 5.19 -4.08
CA VAL A 4 5.90 4.15 -3.68
C VAL A 4 4.53 4.78 -3.42
N ALA A 5 3.47 4.05 -3.70
CA ALA A 5 2.12 4.47 -3.36
C ALA A 5 1.88 4.34 -1.85
N ASP A 6 1.39 5.40 -1.22
CA ASP A 6 0.93 5.42 0.16
C ASP A 6 -0.59 5.69 0.19
N ILE A 7 -1.31 4.90 0.98
CA ILE A 7 -2.78 4.95 1.04
C ILE A 7 -3.19 5.48 2.42
N SER A 8 -3.93 6.58 2.41
CA SER A 8 -4.55 7.12 3.62
C SER A 8 -5.75 6.26 4.02
N VAL A 9 -5.63 5.53 5.13
CA VAL A 9 -6.72 4.72 5.69
C VAL A 9 -7.93 5.59 6.01
N ASP A 10 -7.72 6.81 6.53
CA ASP A 10 -8.80 7.70 6.94
C ASP A 10 -9.70 8.13 5.76
N ILE A 11 -9.12 8.24 4.57
CA ILE A 11 -9.84 8.59 3.34
C ILE A 11 -10.34 7.32 2.65
N CYS A 12 -9.50 6.30 2.53
CA CYS A 12 -9.82 5.07 1.81
C CYS A 12 -10.96 4.29 2.46
N ALA A 13 -11.01 4.23 3.80
CA ALA A 13 -12.03 3.49 4.54
C ALA A 13 -13.40 4.20 4.62
N ALA A 14 -13.52 5.41 4.06
CA ALA A 14 -14.82 6.06 3.87
C ALA A 14 -15.68 5.31 2.83
N THR A 15 -15.05 4.57 1.92
CA THR A 15 -15.73 3.79 0.86
C THR A 15 -15.14 2.39 0.72
N SER A 16 -15.90 1.48 0.12
CA SER A 16 -15.46 0.10 -0.13
C SER A 16 -15.13 -0.14 -1.62
N CYS A 17 -14.57 0.86 -2.31
CA CYS A 17 -14.50 0.87 -3.78
C CYS A 17 -13.62 -0.24 -4.38
N LYS A 18 -12.51 -0.60 -3.74
CA LYS A 18 -11.57 -1.66 -4.15
C LYS A 18 -11.02 -1.53 -5.58
N LEU A 19 -11.19 -0.38 -6.25
CA LEU A 19 -10.82 -0.23 -7.66
C LEU A 19 -9.29 -0.31 -7.87
N CYS A 20 -8.51 0.26 -6.97
CA CYS A 20 -7.05 0.26 -7.08
C CYS A 20 -6.43 -1.15 -7.04
N THR A 21 -7.09 -2.15 -6.43
CA THR A 21 -6.62 -3.55 -6.44
C THR A 21 -6.75 -4.18 -7.82
N GLN A 22 -7.74 -3.74 -8.61
CA GLN A 22 -8.05 -4.30 -9.93
C GLN A 22 -7.24 -3.65 -11.06
N TYR A 23 -6.90 -2.37 -10.91
CA TYR A 23 -6.21 -1.60 -11.94
C TYR A 23 -4.69 -1.50 -11.74
N CYS A 24 -4.16 -2.06 -10.65
CA CYS A 24 -2.72 -2.11 -10.48
C CYS A 24 -2.10 -3.04 -11.55
N PRO A 25 -1.14 -2.56 -12.36
CA PRO A 25 -0.53 -3.38 -13.41
C PRO A 25 0.35 -4.51 -12.84
N GLU A 26 0.80 -4.37 -11.59
CA GLU A 26 1.55 -5.42 -10.89
C GLU A 26 0.60 -6.17 -9.95
N ALA A 27 0.42 -7.45 -10.21
CA ALA A 27 -0.45 -8.32 -9.42
C ALA A 27 -0.05 -8.30 -7.94
N ASN A 28 -1.04 -8.41 -7.05
CA ASN A 28 -0.86 -8.49 -5.60
C ASN A 28 -0.08 -7.31 -4.98
N THR A 29 0.02 -6.17 -5.66
CA THR A 29 0.68 -4.97 -5.11
C THR A 29 -0.25 -4.17 -4.21
N ILE A 30 -1.53 -4.10 -4.55
CA ILE A 30 -2.54 -3.41 -3.74
C ILE A 30 -3.56 -4.45 -3.33
N LEU A 31 -3.70 -4.61 -2.03
CA LEU A 31 -4.57 -5.59 -1.40
C LEU A 31 -5.59 -4.84 -0.53
N TYR A 32 -6.71 -5.47 -0.24
CA TYR A 32 -7.74 -4.89 0.62
C TYR A 32 -7.80 -5.67 1.92
N ASP A 33 -7.78 -4.94 3.03
CA ASP A 33 -8.02 -5.50 4.35
C ASP A 33 -9.35 -4.95 4.89
N ASP A 34 -10.29 -5.85 5.16
CA ASP A 34 -11.64 -5.51 5.64
C ASP A 34 -11.64 -4.96 7.09
N GLU A 35 -10.56 -5.14 7.86
CA GLU A 35 -10.48 -4.72 9.27
C GLU A 35 -9.72 -3.40 9.51
N SER A 36 -8.65 -3.11 8.75
CA SER A 36 -7.79 -1.91 8.91
C SER A 36 -8.50 -0.56 9.14
N GLY A 37 -9.62 -0.31 8.48
CA GLY A 37 -10.41 0.91 8.70
C GLY A 37 -11.33 0.81 9.92
N LYS A 38 -11.89 -0.37 10.20
CA LYS A 38 -12.75 -0.62 11.36
C LYS A 38 -11.99 -0.51 12.68
N GLU A 39 -10.73 -0.93 12.72
CA GLU A 39 -9.84 -0.75 13.87
C GLU A 39 -9.67 0.72 14.26
N LYS A 40 -9.81 1.64 13.28
CA LYS A 40 -9.81 3.09 13.49
C LYS A 40 -11.21 3.69 13.71
N GLY A 41 -12.24 2.85 13.87
CA GLY A 41 -13.63 3.28 14.03
C GLY A 41 -14.31 3.71 12.73
N LEU A 42 -13.73 3.40 11.56
CA LEU A 42 -14.31 3.72 10.26
C LEU A 42 -15.25 2.61 9.78
N LYS A 43 -16.14 2.95 8.83
CA LYS A 43 -17.23 2.04 8.40
C LYS A 43 -16.74 0.84 7.59
N TYR A 44 -15.68 1.01 6.79
CA TYR A 44 -15.18 -0.01 5.88
C TYR A 44 -13.69 -0.30 6.15
N GLY A 45 -13.16 -1.35 5.52
CA GLY A 45 -11.73 -1.60 5.47
C GLY A 45 -10.99 -0.65 4.53
N SER A 46 -9.66 -0.77 4.51
CA SER A 46 -8.79 0.03 3.65
C SER A 46 -7.96 -0.85 2.73
N ALA A 47 -7.63 -0.31 1.55
CA ALA A 47 -6.55 -0.87 0.75
C ALA A 47 -5.19 -0.56 1.40
N TYR A 48 -4.23 -1.46 1.19
CA TYR A 48 -2.83 -1.28 1.58
C TYR A 48 -1.91 -1.70 0.43
N VAL A 49 -0.67 -1.20 0.47
CA VAL A 49 0.32 -1.41 -0.59
C VAL A 49 1.41 -2.36 -0.10
N ALA A 50 1.64 -3.43 -0.85
CA ALA A 50 2.86 -4.22 -0.76
C ALA A 50 4.01 -3.42 -1.38
N VAL A 51 4.72 -2.67 -0.53
CA VAL A 51 5.74 -1.67 -0.89
C VAL A 51 6.83 -2.24 -1.81
N ASP A 52 7.19 -3.49 -1.61
CA ASP A 52 8.20 -4.24 -2.38
C ASP A 52 7.79 -4.59 -3.81
N ARG A 53 6.48 -4.70 -4.03
CA ARG A 53 5.91 -4.93 -5.36
C ARG A 53 5.64 -3.63 -6.10
N CYS A 54 5.52 -2.51 -5.39
CA CYS A 54 5.21 -1.22 -5.99
C CYS A 54 6.29 -0.77 -6.99
N LYS A 55 5.91 -0.63 -8.26
CA LYS A 55 6.79 -0.15 -9.34
C LYS A 55 6.76 1.37 -9.55
N GLY A 56 6.05 2.11 -8.70
CA GLY A 56 5.99 3.57 -8.78
C GLY A 56 5.25 4.14 -10.01
N CYS A 57 4.40 3.35 -10.67
CA CYS A 57 3.73 3.73 -11.93
C CYS A 57 2.60 4.76 -11.78
N ALA A 58 2.19 5.09 -10.55
CA ALA A 58 1.10 6.03 -10.23
C ALA A 58 -0.30 5.69 -10.82
N GLN A 59 -0.50 4.51 -11.40
CA GLN A 59 -1.81 4.12 -11.95
C GLN A 59 -2.91 4.06 -10.89
N CYS A 60 -2.57 3.59 -9.69
CA CYS A 60 -3.49 3.55 -8.55
C CYS A 60 -3.91 4.95 -8.08
N VAL A 61 -3.02 5.94 -8.15
CA VAL A 61 -3.32 7.36 -7.88
C VAL A 61 -4.32 7.87 -8.90
N TRP A 62 -4.05 7.67 -10.20
CA TRP A 62 -4.96 8.11 -11.25
C TRP A 62 -6.37 7.51 -11.08
N VAL A 63 -6.47 6.22 -10.75
CA VAL A 63 -7.75 5.54 -10.51
C VAL A 63 -8.46 6.13 -9.28
N CYS A 64 -7.75 6.34 -8.18
CA CYS A 64 -8.33 6.89 -6.96
C CYS A 64 -8.82 8.33 -7.15
N ASP A 65 -8.08 9.14 -7.89
CA ASP A 65 -8.38 10.56 -8.11
C ASP A 65 -9.44 10.77 -9.19
N ASN A 66 -9.33 10.10 -10.34
CA ASN A 66 -10.11 10.44 -11.52
C ASN A 66 -11.32 9.53 -11.70
N MET A 67 -11.17 8.22 -11.40
CA MET A 67 -12.24 7.25 -11.57
C MET A 67 -13.10 7.14 -10.32
N ALA A 68 -12.47 6.99 -9.15
CA ALA A 68 -13.17 6.85 -7.87
C ALA A 68 -13.49 8.19 -7.18
N LYS A 69 -12.72 9.25 -7.48
CA LYS A 69 -12.85 10.59 -6.88
C LYS A 69 -12.75 10.59 -5.34
N HIS A 70 -11.80 9.83 -4.80
CA HIS A 70 -11.59 9.71 -3.35
C HIS A 70 -10.32 10.39 -2.86
N HIS A 71 -9.29 10.54 -3.70
CA HIS A 71 -8.04 11.21 -3.33
C HIS A 71 -7.32 10.60 -2.13
N ALA A 72 -7.38 9.27 -2.00
CA ALA A 72 -6.82 8.54 -0.86
C ALA A 72 -5.35 8.10 -1.07
N ILE A 73 -4.84 8.12 -2.30
CA ILE A 73 -3.53 7.55 -2.64
C ILE A 73 -2.59 8.64 -3.12
N LYS A 74 -1.38 8.67 -2.59
CA LYS A 74 -0.30 9.58 -3.01
C LYS A 74 0.97 8.81 -3.32
N MET A 75 1.77 9.33 -4.26
CA MET A 75 3.13 8.82 -4.45
C MET A 75 4.05 9.53 -3.45
N VAL A 76 4.75 8.74 -2.64
CA VAL A 76 5.74 9.24 -1.68
C VAL A 76 7.10 8.60 -1.94
N MET A 77 8.16 9.27 -1.51
CA MET A 77 9.48 8.64 -1.53
C MET A 77 9.53 7.55 -0.47
N ILE A 78 10.18 6.43 -0.74
CA ILE A 78 10.21 5.31 0.21
C ILE A 78 10.77 5.68 1.58
N ASP A 79 11.70 6.64 1.65
CA ASP A 79 12.29 7.12 2.91
C ASP A 79 11.29 7.90 3.79
N GLN A 80 10.13 8.27 3.25
CA GLN A 80 9.06 8.96 3.95
C GLN A 80 7.97 8.00 4.46
N LEU A 81 8.04 6.71 4.11
CA LEU A 81 7.09 5.72 4.61
C LEU A 81 7.34 5.41 6.10
N PRO A 82 6.29 5.30 6.92
CA PRO A 82 6.45 4.90 8.32
C PRO A 82 7.01 3.47 8.39
N ALA A 83 7.85 3.19 9.38
CA ALA A 83 8.48 1.88 9.59
C ALA A 83 7.47 0.72 9.74
N ALA A 84 6.19 1.01 10.04
CA ALA A 84 5.11 0.03 10.12
C ALA A 84 4.48 -0.35 8.76
N ALA A 85 4.75 0.41 7.68
CA ALA A 85 4.34 0.06 6.32
C ALA A 85 5.21 -1.07 5.71
N ILE A 86 6.18 -1.54 6.51
CA ILE A 86 7.22 -2.49 6.18
C ILE A 86 6.86 -3.77 6.96
N THR A 87 6.22 -4.73 6.29
CA THR A 87 5.69 -5.95 6.93
C THR A 87 6.79 -6.98 7.26
N ASP A 88 6.51 -7.95 8.13
CA ASP A 88 7.44 -8.99 8.61
C ASP A 88 8.16 -9.83 7.51
N ARG A 89 7.74 -9.72 6.24
CA ARG A 89 8.44 -10.35 5.11
C ARG A 89 9.58 -9.51 4.53
N ILE A 90 9.68 -8.23 4.85
CA ILE A 90 10.74 -7.32 4.39
C ILE A 90 10.97 -6.30 5.49
N THR A 91 12.07 -6.38 6.24
CA THR A 91 12.48 -5.36 7.22
C THR A 91 13.66 -4.55 6.68
N TYR A 92 13.50 -3.24 6.46
CA TYR A 92 14.63 -2.33 6.29
C TYR A 92 14.99 -1.75 7.67
N LEU A 93 15.86 -2.47 8.39
CA LEU A 93 16.46 -2.02 9.64
C LEU A 93 17.64 -1.10 9.30
N ASP A 94 17.35 0.19 9.13
CA ASP A 94 18.32 1.29 9.04
C ASP A 94 19.22 1.42 7.78
N LYS A 95 19.73 2.65 7.61
CA LYS A 95 20.37 3.27 6.42
C LYS A 95 21.65 2.61 5.88
N GLY A 96 21.89 1.31 6.04
CA GLY A 96 23.23 0.76 5.78
C GLY A 96 23.39 -0.68 5.31
N THR A 97 22.36 -1.49 5.05
CA THR A 97 22.65 -2.91 4.72
C THR A 97 21.69 -3.55 3.70
N LYS A 98 22.29 -4.48 2.94
CA LYS A 98 21.74 -5.22 1.80
C LYS A 98 20.43 -5.93 2.15
N ALA A 99 19.52 -5.94 1.18
CA ALA A 99 18.30 -6.74 1.22
C ALA A 99 18.65 -8.22 1.40
N ILE A 100 18.02 -8.87 2.37
CA ILE A 100 18.05 -10.32 2.56
C ILE A 100 16.60 -10.80 2.49
N ALA A 101 16.33 -11.72 1.56
CA ALA A 101 15.03 -12.39 1.48
C ALA A 101 14.94 -13.39 2.65
N ALA A 102 13.88 -13.30 3.45
CA ALA A 102 13.58 -14.34 4.43
C ALA A 102 13.20 -15.66 3.70
N PRO A 103 13.58 -16.84 4.22
CA PRO A 103 13.30 -18.10 3.58
C PRO A 103 11.79 -18.37 3.55
N VAL A 104 11.31 -18.95 2.45
CA VAL A 104 9.95 -19.47 2.34
C VAL A 104 9.88 -20.73 3.18
N GLU A 105 9.31 -20.68 4.38
CA GLU A 105 8.87 -21.90 5.06
C GLU A 105 7.64 -22.44 4.32
N VAL A 106 7.90 -23.40 3.44
CA VAL A 106 6.88 -24.24 2.81
C VAL A 106 6.55 -25.33 3.83
N ALA A 107 5.35 -25.27 4.41
CA ALA A 107 4.77 -26.38 5.18
C ALA A 107 4.38 -27.54 4.27
#